data_AF-A0A813DIF9-F1
#
_entry.id   AF-A0A813DIF9-F1
#
_cell.length_a   1.000
_cell.length_b   1.000
_cell.length_c   1.000
_cell.angle_alpha   90.00
_cell.angle_beta   90.00
_cell.angle_gamma   90.00
#
_symmetry.space_group_name_H-M   'P 1'
#
loop_
_entity.id
_entity.type
_entity.pdbx_description
1 polymer ?
#
loop_
_entity_poly.entity_id
_entity_poly.type
_entity_poly.pdbx_seq_one_letter_code
_entity_poly.pdbx_strand_id
1 'polypeptide(L)'
;ALFCGEDDRFGTHLEVYPRNTGEVYICGIGGSEYVDASRLRRGELPPSEVGPDPARVEAATASFSEMSRRLGGKPDVVQACMRPCLPDALPIMGKVGHIRGAYISAGHNCWGILWAPVSGKAMAELVIDGAASCVNISKFSPGRFSNSGVTRTGGRGRKMGTVPVGEQW
;
A
#
# COMPACT_ATOMS: atom_id res chain seq x y z
N ALA A 1 -4.18 15.90 6.73
CA ALA A 1 -3.80 15.38 5.39
C ALA A 1 -4.75 16.00 4.37
N LEU A 2 -4.25 16.28 3.17
CA LEU A 2 -5.02 16.69 2.00
C LEU A 2 -4.90 15.58 0.96
N PHE A 3 -6.03 15.08 0.47
CA PHE A 3 -6.08 14.06 -0.58
C PHE A 3 -6.56 14.72 -1.86
N CYS A 4 -5.72 14.73 -2.88
CA CYS A 4 -6.00 15.35 -4.15
C CYS A 4 -6.49 14.30 -5.15
N GLY A 5 -7.36 14.73 -6.06
CA GLY A 5 -7.66 13.95 -7.26
C GLY A 5 -6.43 13.77 -8.14
N GLU A 6 -6.58 12.96 -9.18
CA GLU A 6 -5.55 12.86 -10.23
C GLU A 6 -5.40 14.22 -10.93
N ASP A 7 -4.16 14.69 -11.03
CA ASP A 7 -3.78 15.89 -11.77
C ASP A 7 -3.39 15.47 -13.19
N ASP A 8 -4.35 15.50 -14.11
CA ASP A 8 -4.18 15.07 -15.49
C ASP A 8 -3.06 15.80 -16.23
N ARG A 9 -2.67 17.01 -15.78
CA ARG A 9 -1.57 17.79 -16.37
C ARG A 9 -0.23 17.10 -16.19
N PHE A 10 -0.07 16.35 -15.09
CA PHE A 10 1.18 15.69 -14.70
C PHE A 10 1.03 14.17 -14.55
N GLY A 11 -0.19 13.63 -14.67
CA GLY A 11 -0.48 12.20 -14.52
C GLY A 11 -0.05 11.67 -13.16
N THR A 12 -0.39 12.41 -12.09
CA THR A 12 -0.04 12.06 -10.72
C THR A 12 -1.20 12.37 -9.78
N HIS A 13 -1.35 11.63 -8.69
CA HIS A 13 -2.22 12.02 -7.58
C HIS A 13 -1.35 12.41 -6.39
N LEU A 14 -1.81 13.35 -5.57
CA LEU A 14 -1.03 13.79 -4.42
C LEU A 14 -1.79 13.56 -3.13
N GLU A 15 -1.10 12.98 -2.16
CA GLU A 15 -1.49 13.00 -0.77
C GLU A 15 -0.48 13.86 -0.02
N VAL A 16 -0.96 14.93 0.62
CA VAL A 16 -0.13 15.94 1.25
C VAL A 16 -0.32 15.91 2.77
N TYR A 17 0.79 15.83 3.49
CA TYR A 17 0.84 15.69 4.94
C TYR A 17 1.71 16.80 5.56
N PRO A 18 1.11 17.97 5.85
CA PRO A 18 1.79 19.02 6.60
C PRO A 18 2.06 18.56 8.03
N ARG A 19 3.22 18.91 8.57
CA ARG A 19 3.59 18.68 9.97
C ARG A 19 3.69 19.99 10.73
N ASN A 20 3.55 19.92 12.04
CA ASN A 20 3.72 21.09 12.93
C ASN A 20 5.16 21.60 12.99
N THR A 21 6.12 20.82 12.48
CA THR A 21 7.53 21.20 12.29
C THR A 21 7.75 22.10 11.08
N GLY A 22 6.74 22.30 10.23
CA GLY A 22 6.85 23.05 8.97
C GLY A 22 7.23 22.18 7.76
N GLU A 23 7.56 20.91 7.98
CA GLU A 23 7.81 19.94 6.91
C GLU A 23 6.50 19.53 6.23
N VAL A 24 6.58 19.22 4.94
CA VAL A 24 5.46 18.66 4.17
C VAL A 24 5.91 17.37 3.52
N TYR A 25 5.21 16.28 3.81
CA TYR A 25 5.39 15.01 3.11
C TYR A 25 4.37 14.88 1.99
N ILE A 26 4.83 14.36 0.85
CA ILE A 26 4.00 14.11 -0.31
C ILE A 26 4.14 12.64 -0.70
N CYS A 27 3.02 11.96 -0.92
CA CYS A 27 3.00 10.62 -1.51
C CYS A 27 1.83 10.48 -2.50
N GLY A 28 1.52 9.24 -2.93
CA GLY A 28 0.49 8.99 -3.94
C GLY A 28 0.97 9.19 -5.39
N ILE A 29 2.28 9.23 -5.64
CA ILE A 29 2.81 9.75 -6.91
C ILE A 29 2.54 8.84 -8.13
N GLY A 30 1.91 7.67 -7.92
CA GLY A 30 1.49 6.77 -8.99
C GLY A 30 2.65 6.08 -9.70
N GLY A 31 2.34 5.26 -10.71
CA GLY A 31 3.31 4.66 -11.63
C GLY A 31 4.34 3.69 -11.00
N SER A 32 4.06 3.13 -9.82
CA SER A 32 4.98 2.21 -9.16
C SER A 32 5.15 0.90 -9.95
N GLU A 33 6.38 0.41 -10.03
CA GLU A 33 6.66 -0.90 -10.61
C GLU A 33 5.97 -2.03 -9.83
N TYR A 34 5.31 -2.93 -10.55
CA TYR A 34 4.71 -4.12 -9.95
C TYR A 34 5.70 -5.29 -9.95
N VAL A 35 6.11 -5.71 -8.75
CA VAL A 35 6.95 -6.89 -8.56
C VAL A 35 6.07 -8.07 -8.16
N ASP A 36 5.91 -9.03 -9.08
CA ASP A 36 5.10 -10.22 -8.83
C ASP A 36 5.81 -11.24 -7.92
N ALA A 37 5.07 -12.27 -7.52
CA ALA A 37 5.58 -13.31 -6.63
C ALA A 37 6.76 -14.11 -7.23
N SER A 38 6.87 -14.21 -8.56
CA SER A 38 7.97 -14.91 -9.21
C SER A 38 9.26 -14.09 -9.13
N ARG A 39 9.17 -12.79 -9.40
CA ARG A 39 10.29 -11.83 -9.32
C ARG A 39 10.77 -11.66 -7.88
N LEU A 40 9.83 -11.55 -6.93
CA LEU A 40 10.13 -11.53 -5.49
C LEU A 40 10.90 -12.77 -5.05
N ARG A 41 10.48 -13.98 -5.47
CA ARG A 41 11.18 -15.24 -5.13
C ARG A 41 12.58 -15.34 -5.73
N ARG A 42 12.82 -14.71 -6.87
CA ARG A 42 14.15 -14.62 -7.49
C ARG A 42 15.04 -13.54 -6.86
N GLY A 43 14.48 -12.69 -6.00
CA GLY A 43 15.22 -11.60 -5.36
C GLY A 43 15.61 -10.48 -6.30
N GLU A 44 14.86 -10.27 -7.40
CA GLU A 44 15.20 -9.29 -8.44
C GLU A 44 15.18 -7.82 -8.00
N LEU A 45 14.51 -7.52 -6.89
CA LEU A 45 14.44 -6.16 -6.35
C LEU A 45 14.55 -6.23 -4.82
N PRO A 46 15.77 -6.31 -4.27
CA PRO A 46 15.95 -6.29 -2.83
C PRO A 46 15.48 -4.94 -2.27
N PRO A 47 14.89 -4.88 -1.06
CA PRO A 47 14.35 -3.65 -0.50
C PRO A 47 15.34 -2.48 -0.42
N SER A 48 16.64 -2.77 -0.27
CA SER A 48 17.72 -1.77 -0.23
C SER A 48 17.99 -1.08 -1.57
N GLU A 49 17.57 -1.68 -2.68
CA GLU A 49 17.77 -1.15 -4.03
C GLU A 49 16.52 -0.43 -4.57
N VAL A 50 15.44 -0.37 -3.78
CA VAL A 50 14.22 0.34 -4.17
C VAL A 50 14.47 1.85 -4.11
N GLY A 51 14.62 2.46 -5.29
CA GLY A 51 14.83 3.89 -5.47
C GLY A 51 13.59 4.63 -5.95
N PRO A 52 13.53 5.96 -5.78
CA PRO A 52 12.51 6.80 -6.41
C PRO A 52 12.64 6.79 -7.94
N ASP A 53 11.50 6.81 -8.63
CA ASP A 53 11.46 7.10 -10.07
C ASP A 53 11.59 8.62 -10.29
N PRO A 54 12.64 9.12 -10.96
CA PRO A 54 12.84 10.55 -11.21
C PRO A 54 11.67 11.22 -11.93
N ALA A 55 11.03 10.54 -12.88
CA ALA A 55 9.91 11.10 -13.63
C ALA A 55 8.66 11.28 -12.73
N ARG A 56 8.48 10.36 -11.76
CA ARG A 56 7.42 10.49 -10.75
C ARG A 56 7.72 11.65 -9.81
N VAL A 57 8.95 11.78 -9.33
CA VAL A 57 9.37 12.91 -8.48
C VAL A 57 9.14 14.25 -9.18
N GLU A 58 9.49 14.35 -10.46
CA GLU A 58 9.27 15.56 -11.27
C GLU A 58 7.78 15.89 -11.39
N ALA A 59 6.94 14.91 -11.73
CA ALA A 59 5.49 15.09 -11.83
C ALA A 59 4.86 15.58 -10.51
N ALA A 60 5.22 14.98 -9.38
CA ALA A 60 4.74 15.42 -8.07
C ALA A 60 5.23 16.83 -7.73
N THR A 61 6.49 17.13 -8.03
CA THR A 61 7.09 18.45 -7.78
C THR A 61 6.37 19.52 -8.58
N ALA A 62 6.11 19.27 -9.87
CA ALA A 62 5.39 20.20 -10.73
C ALA A 62 3.94 20.42 -10.26
N SER A 63 3.22 19.35 -9.95
CA SER A 63 1.84 19.42 -9.45
C SER A 63 1.76 20.18 -8.12
N PHE A 64 2.64 19.87 -7.16
CA PHE A 64 2.65 20.55 -5.86
C PHE A 64 3.06 22.03 -5.97
N SER A 65 3.94 22.37 -6.90
CA SER A 65 4.37 23.77 -7.11
C SER A 65 3.24 24.66 -7.60
N GLU A 66 2.34 24.13 -8.42
CA GLU A 66 1.10 24.82 -8.81
C GLU A 66 0.11 24.96 -7.65
N MET A 67 0.09 24.00 -6.72
CA MET A 67 -0.78 24.00 -5.56
C MET A 67 -0.32 25.00 -4.48
N SER A 68 0.99 25.14 -4.27
CA SER A 68 1.55 26.03 -3.27
C SER A 68 2.82 26.71 -3.78
N ARG A 69 2.71 27.96 -4.23
CA ARG A 69 3.89 28.74 -4.67
C ARG A 69 4.91 29.01 -3.56
N ARG A 70 4.49 28.95 -2.29
CA ARG A 70 5.36 29.20 -1.14
C ARG A 70 6.19 27.99 -0.73
N LEU A 71 5.61 26.79 -0.86
CA LEU A 71 6.24 25.53 -0.43
C LEU A 71 6.67 24.66 -1.61
N GLY A 72 6.21 24.98 -2.81
CA GLY A 72 6.58 24.35 -4.06
C GLY A 72 8.04 24.54 -4.39
N GLY A 73 8.62 23.57 -5.09
CA GLY A 73 10.02 23.55 -5.44
C GLY A 73 10.63 22.17 -5.24
N LYS A 74 11.96 22.10 -5.37
CA LYS A 74 12.71 20.86 -5.26
C LYS A 74 12.56 20.25 -3.86
N PRO A 75 12.23 18.94 -3.75
CA PRO A 75 12.15 18.27 -2.45
C PRO A 75 13.54 18.14 -1.80
N ASP A 76 13.60 18.31 -0.47
CA ASP A 76 14.82 18.12 0.32
C ASP A 76 15.23 16.64 0.37
N VAL A 77 14.24 15.74 0.43
CA VAL A 77 14.42 14.30 0.53
C VAL A 77 13.47 13.58 -0.42
N VAL A 78 13.97 12.57 -1.11
CA VAL A 78 13.18 11.68 -1.98
C VAL A 78 13.48 10.23 -1.63
N GLN A 79 12.43 9.43 -1.42
CA GLN A 79 12.53 8.03 -1.02
C GLN A 79 11.41 7.20 -1.65
N ALA A 80 11.67 5.91 -1.83
CA ALA A 80 10.68 4.93 -2.25
C ALA A 80 10.86 3.67 -1.41
N CYS A 81 9.81 2.84 -1.37
CA CYS A 81 9.84 1.54 -0.72
C CYS A 81 8.84 0.59 -1.38
N MET A 82 8.93 -0.70 -1.03
CA MET A 82 7.95 -1.68 -1.50
C MET A 82 6.64 -1.53 -0.73
N ARG A 83 5.52 -1.56 -1.45
CA ARG A 83 4.19 -1.60 -0.87
C ARG A 83 3.63 -3.03 -0.91
N PRO A 84 3.50 -3.73 0.23
CA PRO A 84 3.03 -5.10 0.24
C PRO A 84 1.52 -5.12 -0.07
N CYS A 85 1.16 -5.72 -1.21
CA CYS A 85 -0.23 -5.79 -1.66
C CYS A 85 -0.58 -7.19 -2.11
N LEU A 86 -1.69 -7.70 -1.59
CA LEU A 86 -2.27 -8.96 -2.03
C LEU A 86 -3.18 -8.73 -3.25
N PRO A 87 -3.55 -9.79 -4.01
CA PRO A 87 -4.35 -9.66 -5.23
C PRO A 87 -5.72 -8.99 -5.06
N ASP A 88 -6.25 -8.97 -3.85
CA ASP A 88 -7.52 -8.35 -3.48
C ASP A 88 -7.36 -7.03 -2.70
N ALA A 89 -6.13 -6.53 -2.56
CA ALA A 89 -5.76 -5.34 -1.79
C ALA A 89 -6.15 -5.36 -0.29
N LEU A 90 -6.57 -6.53 0.25
CA LEU A 90 -6.89 -6.70 1.66
C LEU A 90 -5.70 -7.33 2.41
N PRO A 91 -5.52 -7.02 3.70
CA PRO A 91 -4.54 -7.70 4.54
C PRO A 91 -4.74 -9.23 4.57
N ILE A 92 -3.68 -9.97 4.88
CA ILE A 92 -3.75 -11.38 5.28
C ILE A 92 -3.42 -11.47 6.77
N MET A 93 -4.40 -11.93 7.55
CA MET A 93 -4.33 -12.02 8.99
C MET A 93 -4.99 -13.31 9.46
N GLY A 94 -4.27 -14.12 10.24
CA GLY A 94 -4.83 -15.31 10.87
C GLY A 94 -3.90 -16.52 10.90
N LYS A 95 -4.49 -17.69 11.21
CA LYS A 95 -3.80 -18.99 11.26
C LYS A 95 -3.36 -19.43 9.86
N VAL A 96 -2.15 -19.96 9.74
CA VAL A 96 -1.59 -20.46 8.48
C VAL A 96 -2.00 -21.92 8.27
N GLY A 97 -3.12 -22.13 7.57
CA GLY A 97 -3.56 -23.44 7.12
C GLY A 97 -3.59 -24.49 8.24
N HIS A 98 -2.97 -25.65 7.98
CA HIS A 98 -2.87 -26.77 8.92
C HIS A 98 -1.61 -26.71 9.83
N ILE A 99 -0.81 -25.65 9.74
CA ILE A 99 0.43 -25.54 10.51
C ILE A 99 0.10 -25.04 11.92
N ARG A 100 0.22 -25.94 12.91
CA ARG A 100 -0.06 -25.64 14.31
C ARG A 100 0.87 -24.54 14.81
N GLY A 101 0.30 -23.50 15.42
CA GLY A 101 1.05 -22.39 16.01
C GLY A 101 1.60 -21.36 15.02
N ALA A 102 1.33 -21.51 13.73
CA ALA A 102 1.75 -20.54 12.71
C ALA A 102 0.64 -19.52 12.42
N TYR A 103 1.03 -18.24 12.43
CA TYR A 103 0.16 -17.11 12.18
C TYR A 103 0.83 -16.13 11.22
N ILE A 104 0.04 -15.41 10.44
CA ILE A 104 0.52 -14.37 9.53
C ILE A 104 -0.29 -13.09 9.73
N SER A 105 0.38 -11.94 9.58
CA SER A 105 -0.23 -10.61 9.55
C SER A 105 0.59 -9.74 8.59
N ALA A 106 0.13 -9.61 7.35
CA ALA A 106 0.88 -8.93 6.29
C ALA A 106 -0.05 -8.35 5.20
N GLY A 107 0.53 -7.67 4.21
CA GLY A 107 -0.19 -7.26 3.01
C GLY A 107 -1.16 -6.09 3.20
N HIS A 108 -0.93 -5.25 4.22
CA HIS A 108 -1.80 -4.11 4.57
C HIS A 108 -1.77 -2.92 3.59
N ASN A 109 -1.12 -3.05 2.43
CA ASN A 109 -1.03 -1.99 1.43
C ASN A 109 -0.47 -0.68 2.04
N CYS A 110 -1.05 0.48 1.72
CA CYS A 110 -0.69 1.77 2.32
C CYS A 110 -1.21 1.95 3.77
N TRP A 111 -2.04 1.04 4.28
CA TRP A 111 -2.71 1.18 5.58
C TRP A 111 -1.96 0.51 6.73
N GLY A 112 -0.83 -0.14 6.47
CA GLY A 112 -0.13 -0.96 7.45
C GLY A 112 0.26 -0.23 8.73
N ILE A 113 0.85 0.96 8.63
CA ILE A 113 1.27 1.75 9.80
C ILE A 113 0.03 2.20 10.60
N LEU A 114 -1.01 2.69 9.92
CA LEU A 114 -2.23 3.16 10.55
C LEU A 114 -2.96 2.02 11.29
N TRP A 115 -3.04 0.84 10.67
CA TRP A 115 -3.76 -0.31 11.22
C TRP A 115 -2.90 -1.19 12.13
N ALA A 116 -1.61 -0.88 12.32
CA ALA A 116 -0.72 -1.70 13.14
C ALA A 116 -1.24 -1.92 14.57
N PRO A 117 -1.76 -0.91 15.31
CA PRO A 117 -2.23 -1.13 16.68
C PRO A 117 -3.40 -2.11 16.76
N VAL A 118 -4.43 -1.94 15.92
CA VAL A 118 -5.60 -2.82 15.91
C VAL A 118 -5.26 -4.20 15.36
N SER A 119 -4.38 -4.28 14.36
CA SER A 119 -3.92 -5.57 13.81
C SER A 119 -3.14 -6.36 14.86
N GLY A 120 -2.22 -5.70 15.57
CA GLY A 120 -1.44 -6.32 16.65
C GLY A 120 -2.34 -6.84 17.77
N LYS A 121 -3.31 -6.04 18.22
CA LYS A 121 -4.28 -6.47 19.24
C LYS A 121 -5.12 -7.66 18.78
N ALA A 122 -5.68 -7.61 17.57
CA ALA A 122 -6.47 -8.70 17.02
C ALA A 122 -5.68 -10.01 16.88
N MET A 123 -4.41 -9.92 16.44
CA MET A 123 -3.55 -11.08 16.34
C MET A 123 -3.13 -11.63 17.70
N ALA A 124 -2.90 -10.77 18.70
CA ALA A 124 -2.60 -11.20 20.07
C ALA A 124 -3.77 -11.98 20.69
N GLU A 125 -4.99 -11.46 20.59
CA GLU A 125 -6.22 -12.15 21.03
C GLU A 125 -6.40 -13.48 20.28
N LEU A 126 -6.19 -13.49 18.96
CA LEU A 126 -6.26 -14.72 18.18
C LEU A 126 -5.25 -15.79 18.64
N VAL A 127 -4.03 -15.37 19.01
CA VAL A 127 -2.96 -16.28 19.44
C VAL A 127 -3.21 -16.81 20.86
N ILE A 128 -3.65 -15.95 21.78
CA ILE A 128 -3.81 -16.29 23.21
C ILE A 128 -5.17 -16.94 23.46
N ASP A 129 -6.24 -16.32 22.96
CA ASP A 129 -7.64 -16.68 23.27
C ASP A 129 -8.28 -17.54 22.17
N GLY A 130 -7.60 -17.69 21.03
CA GLY A 130 -8.08 -18.48 19.90
C GLY A 130 -9.05 -17.75 18.97
N ALA A 131 -9.43 -16.51 19.29
CA ALA A 131 -10.29 -15.65 18.47
C ALA A 131 -9.97 -14.16 18.69
N ALA A 132 -10.11 -13.34 17.65
CA ALA A 132 -10.04 -11.88 17.76
C ALA A 132 -11.41 -11.33 18.16
N SER A 133 -11.48 -10.66 19.31
CA SER A 133 -12.70 -10.08 19.88
C SER A 133 -12.81 -8.58 19.65
N CYS A 134 -11.68 -7.87 19.56
CA CYS A 134 -11.65 -6.42 19.36
C CYS A 134 -12.13 -5.99 17.97
N VAL A 135 -11.95 -6.85 16.96
CA VAL A 135 -12.42 -6.62 15.59
C VAL A 135 -12.55 -7.96 14.84
N ASN A 136 -13.55 -8.08 13.98
CA ASN A 136 -13.75 -9.26 13.15
C ASN A 136 -12.74 -9.27 11.97
N ILE A 137 -11.76 -10.17 12.04
CA ILE A 137 -10.72 -10.35 11.01
C ILE A 137 -10.99 -11.53 10.06
N SER A 138 -12.19 -12.13 10.09
CA SER A 138 -12.49 -13.35 9.31
C SER A 138 -12.27 -13.19 7.80
N LYS A 139 -12.56 -12.01 7.25
CA LYS A 139 -12.31 -11.67 5.83
C LYS A 139 -10.82 -11.65 5.45
N PHE A 140 -9.92 -11.52 6.43
CA PHE A 140 -8.47 -11.50 6.21
C PHE A 140 -7.83 -12.88 6.32
N SER A 141 -8.62 -13.93 6.56
CA SER A 141 -8.12 -15.30 6.70
C SER A 141 -7.16 -15.70 5.57
N PRO A 142 -6.01 -16.33 5.87
CA PRO A 142 -5.11 -16.85 4.85
C PRO A 142 -5.77 -17.86 3.91
N GLY A 143 -6.76 -18.61 4.40
CA GLY A 143 -7.51 -19.58 3.61
C GLY A 143 -8.39 -18.95 2.52
N ARG A 144 -8.56 -17.63 2.47
CA ARG A 144 -9.39 -17.00 1.42
C ARG A 144 -8.86 -17.21 0.00
N PHE A 145 -7.56 -17.52 -0.13
CA PHE A 145 -6.93 -17.82 -1.42
C PHE A 145 -6.80 -19.33 -1.72
N SER A 146 -7.21 -20.22 -0.81
CA SER A 146 -7.02 -21.67 -0.98
C SER A 146 -8.12 -22.37 -1.78
N ASN A 147 -9.24 -21.70 -2.06
CA ASN A 147 -10.22 -22.20 -3.01
C ASN A 147 -9.83 -21.78 -4.43
N SER A 148 -9.60 -22.78 -5.28
CA SER A 148 -9.24 -22.71 -6.70
C SER A 148 -10.33 -22.08 -7.59
N GLY A 149 -10.76 -20.88 -7.22
CA GLY A 149 -11.45 -19.93 -8.08
C GLY A 149 -10.64 -18.66 -8.04
N VAL A 150 -9.44 -18.68 -8.62
CA VAL A 150 -8.75 -17.43 -8.99
C VAL A 150 -9.64 -16.79 -10.04
N THR A 151 -10.71 -16.10 -9.60
CA THR A 151 -11.23 -14.99 -10.38
C THR A 151 -10.01 -14.11 -10.59
N ARG A 152 -9.59 -14.02 -11.85
CA ARG A 152 -8.63 -13.03 -12.31
C ARG A 152 -9.22 -11.67 -11.97
N THR A 153 -9.02 -11.22 -10.74
CA THR A 153 -9.25 -9.82 -10.40
C THR A 153 -8.27 -9.07 -11.28
N GLY A 154 -8.83 -8.16 -12.08
CA GLY A 154 -8.08 -7.38 -13.06
C GLY A 154 -6.79 -6.87 -12.43
N GLY A 155 -5.71 -6.91 -13.21
CA GLY A 155 -4.42 -6.42 -12.74
C GLY A 155 -4.55 -5.03 -12.12
N ARG A 156 -3.73 -4.75 -11.11
CA ARG A 156 -3.60 -3.42 -10.55
C ARG A 156 -3.22 -2.43 -11.66
N GLY A 157 -3.84 -1.27 -11.62
CA GLY A 157 -3.91 -0.32 -12.73
C GLY A 157 -5.27 0.38 -12.64
N ARG A 158 -5.56 1.32 -13.53
CA ARG A 158 -6.75 2.19 -13.52
C ARG A 158 -8.12 1.51 -13.32
N LYS A 159 -8.26 0.18 -13.10
CA LYS A 159 -9.52 -0.55 -12.98
C LYS A 159 -9.55 -1.62 -11.87
N MET A 160 -10.69 -1.73 -11.18
CA MET A 160 -11.08 -2.86 -10.33
C MET A 160 -12.05 -3.74 -11.12
N GLY A 161 -11.58 -4.88 -11.63
CA GLY A 161 -12.35 -5.66 -12.61
C GLY A 161 -12.49 -4.88 -13.93
N THR A 162 -13.71 -4.51 -14.32
CA THR A 162 -13.98 -3.66 -15.51
C THR A 162 -14.14 -2.17 -15.17
N VAL A 163 -14.31 -1.83 -13.89
CA VAL A 163 -14.64 -0.47 -13.43
C VAL A 163 -13.36 0.35 -13.30
N PRO A 164 -13.25 1.54 -13.93
CA PRO A 164 -12.13 2.44 -13.70
C PRO A 164 -12.12 2.98 -12.27
N VAL A 165 -11.04 2.75 -11.52
CA VAL A 165 -10.89 3.20 -10.13
C VAL A 165 -9.67 4.10 -9.89
N GLY A 166 -8.89 4.40 -10.92
CA GLY A 166 -7.68 5.23 -10.80
C GLY A 166 -6.52 4.48 -10.13
N GLU A 167 -5.41 5.18 -9.87
CA GLU A 167 -4.18 4.56 -9.32
C GLU A 167 -4.18 4.37 -7.79
N GLN A 168 -5.26 4.78 -7.12
CA GLN A 168 -5.38 4.75 -5.67
C GLN A 168 -5.67 3.33 -5.11
N TRP A 169 -5.92 2.34 -5.98
CA TRP A 169 -6.31 0.98 -5.60
C TRP A 169 -5.20 -0.05 -5.78
#